data_AF-A0A2R6DBA1-F1
#
_entry.id   AF-A0A2R6DBA1-F1
#
_cell.length_a   1.000
_cell.length_b   1.000
_cell.length_c   1.000
_cell.angle_alpha   90.00
_cell.angle_beta   90.00
_cell.angle_gamma   90.00
#
_symmetry.space_group_name_H-M   'P 1'
#
loop_
_entity.id
_entity.type
_entity.pdbx_description
1 polymer ?
#
loop_
_entity_poly.entity_id
_entity_poly.type
_entity_poly.pdbx_seq_one_letter_code
_entity_poly.pdbx_strand_id
1 'polypeptide(L)'
;FVVDDEANYTVGKARTTPENESVCTRNSFGDALGNWGVEPDVGAGDLEGIVYSGTAMINRLLEREGTGDIGLITNGGMEDQLRFGRGIQSWADRSYAGRLHAREHEHLEPLVPRENIRGVRGRMNMAGLPTLPLYEEEAYEAVHDLLDRGVRVICVYSYLNDSHEQTVREIAEEVMDERGEEVPVWLSSEQKPIRGEVPRMNTLVIEAYAAEPSREQLYQVDEGFAELGSEAPVRVLTSSGGTVAPEHDWLADTTLSGPIGGVFGGEFDERNREFDLDEAATDEAREEIREESQTFEAFYEAERNRVQDGDVADVVAGMYRDASDMSDEFEAGFHVFWDLDGSGF
;
A
#
# COMPACT_ATOMS: atom_id res chain seq x y z
N PHE A 1 -1.51 20.18 -0.40
CA PHE A 1 -1.55 21.57 0.06
C PHE A 1 -0.13 22.08 0.14
N VAL A 2 0.08 23.38 -0.07
CA VAL A 2 1.39 24.06 0.03
C VAL A 2 1.31 25.02 1.20
N VAL A 3 2.40 25.18 1.94
CA VAL A 3 2.49 26.06 3.12
C VAL A 3 3.72 26.96 2.95
N ASP A 4 3.57 28.25 3.20
CA ASP A 4 4.67 29.22 3.18
C ASP A 4 5.34 29.38 4.58
N ASP A 5 6.35 30.24 4.67
CA ASP A 5 7.09 30.52 5.91
C ASP A 5 6.28 31.31 6.94
N GLU A 6 5.20 31.96 6.52
CA GLU A 6 4.23 32.66 7.37
C GLU A 6 3.10 31.74 7.86
N ALA A 7 3.14 30.46 7.50
CA ALA A 7 2.13 29.44 7.77
C ALA A 7 0.76 29.68 7.10
N ASN A 8 0.73 30.49 6.04
CA ASN A 8 -0.40 30.50 5.12
C ASN A 8 -0.38 29.21 4.29
N TYR A 9 -1.54 28.72 3.90
CA TYR A 9 -1.64 27.52 3.07
C TYR A 9 -2.59 27.72 1.90
N THR A 10 -2.34 26.95 0.85
CA THR A 10 -3.21 26.82 -0.32
C THR A 10 -3.40 25.35 -0.64
N VAL A 11 -4.57 25.02 -1.19
CA VAL A 11 -4.93 23.66 -1.58
C VAL A 11 -5.10 23.65 -3.08
N GLY A 12 -4.48 22.67 -3.72
CA GLY A 12 -4.73 22.39 -5.12
C GLY A 12 -5.40 21.04 -5.30
N LYS A 13 -6.09 20.89 -6.42
CA LYS A 13 -6.76 19.66 -6.82
C LYS A 13 -6.49 19.38 -8.29
N ALA A 14 -6.07 18.16 -8.57
CA ALA A 14 -5.94 17.66 -9.93
C ALA A 14 -6.52 16.24 -10.03
N ARG A 15 -6.84 15.84 -11.25
CA ARG A 15 -7.24 14.48 -11.58
C ARG A 15 -6.08 13.52 -11.37
N THR A 16 -6.32 12.43 -10.63
CA THR A 16 -5.32 11.37 -10.43
C THR A 16 -4.92 10.74 -11.76
N THR A 17 -3.63 10.50 -11.95
CA THR A 17 -3.06 9.85 -13.13
C THR A 17 -2.38 8.54 -12.68
N PRO A 18 -3.10 7.40 -12.63
CA PRO A 18 -2.60 6.17 -12.02
C PRO A 18 -1.33 5.62 -12.67
N GLU A 19 -1.14 5.88 -13.96
CA GLU A 19 0.03 5.44 -14.74
C GLU A 19 1.31 6.18 -14.34
N ASN A 20 1.19 7.43 -13.87
CA ASN A 20 2.29 8.24 -13.38
C ASN A 20 1.79 9.33 -12.43
N GLU A 21 1.93 9.09 -11.13
CA GLU A 21 1.44 10.00 -10.10
C GLU A 21 2.20 11.34 -10.02
N SER A 22 3.40 11.41 -10.60
CA SER A 22 4.15 12.65 -10.70
C SER A 22 3.37 13.71 -11.48
N VAL A 23 2.63 13.31 -12.51
CA VAL A 23 1.82 14.22 -13.33
C VAL A 23 0.71 14.85 -12.48
N CYS A 24 -0.08 14.03 -11.77
CA CYS A 24 -1.17 14.57 -10.96
C CYS A 24 -0.66 15.40 -9.79
N THR A 25 0.46 15.01 -9.17
CA THR A 25 1.05 15.75 -8.06
C THR A 25 1.54 17.13 -8.50
N ARG A 26 2.22 17.22 -9.65
CA ARG A 26 2.68 18.51 -10.21
C ARG A 26 1.55 19.40 -10.68
N ASN A 27 0.52 18.82 -11.32
CA ASN A 27 -0.66 19.58 -11.71
C ASN A 27 -1.39 20.15 -10.49
N SER A 28 -1.55 19.34 -9.43
CA SER A 28 -2.13 19.77 -8.16
C SER A 28 -1.27 20.85 -7.47
N PHE A 29 0.06 20.73 -7.56
CA PHE A 29 0.98 21.75 -7.06
C PHE A 29 0.82 23.08 -7.82
N GLY A 30 0.73 23.03 -9.15
CA GLY A 30 0.51 24.23 -9.97
C GLY A 30 -0.84 24.90 -9.74
N ASP A 31 -1.91 24.10 -9.61
CA ASP A 31 -3.24 24.58 -9.22
C ASP A 31 -3.20 25.31 -7.86
N ALA A 32 -2.53 24.70 -6.87
CA ALA A 32 -2.37 25.30 -5.54
C ALA A 32 -1.63 26.65 -5.60
N LEU A 33 -0.54 26.74 -6.36
CA LEU A 33 0.26 27.96 -6.52
C LEU A 33 -0.44 29.04 -7.37
N GLY A 34 -1.35 28.64 -8.26
CA GLY A 34 -2.21 29.55 -9.02
C GLY A 34 -2.99 30.50 -8.12
N ASN A 35 -3.44 30.04 -6.95
CA ASN A 35 -4.11 30.86 -5.93
C ASN A 35 -3.22 31.98 -5.36
N TRP A 36 -1.90 31.80 -5.41
CA TRP A 36 -0.91 32.80 -4.99
C TRP A 36 -0.31 33.59 -6.17
N GLY A 37 -0.71 33.27 -7.41
CA GLY A 37 -0.14 33.86 -8.61
C GLY A 37 1.34 33.52 -8.81
N VAL A 38 1.78 32.37 -8.28
CA VAL A 38 3.16 31.88 -8.38
C VAL A 38 3.23 30.83 -9.47
N GLU A 39 4.23 30.96 -10.35
CA GLU A 39 4.49 29.95 -11.38
C GLU A 39 5.08 28.68 -10.75
N PRO A 40 4.70 27.47 -11.18
CA PRO A 40 5.13 26.22 -10.56
C PRO A 40 6.65 26.05 -10.49
N ASP A 41 7.38 26.42 -11.54
CA ASP A 41 8.85 26.32 -11.57
C ASP A 41 9.54 27.25 -10.57
N VAL A 42 8.90 28.40 -10.26
CA VAL A 42 9.41 29.34 -9.26
C VAL A 42 9.15 28.78 -7.87
N GLY A 43 7.91 28.37 -7.60
CA GLY A 43 7.54 27.83 -6.29
C GLY A 43 8.26 26.52 -5.96
N ALA A 44 8.56 25.69 -6.96
CA ALA A 44 9.33 24.45 -6.77
C ALA A 44 10.75 24.73 -6.24
N GLY A 45 11.40 25.79 -6.70
CA GLY A 45 12.74 26.17 -6.25
C GLY A 45 12.82 26.61 -4.79
N ASP A 46 11.69 27.03 -4.20
CA ASP A 46 11.59 27.48 -2.81
C ASP A 46 11.12 26.36 -1.86
N LEU A 47 10.82 25.16 -2.36
CA LEU A 47 10.39 24.04 -1.52
C LEU A 47 11.53 23.60 -0.58
N GLU A 48 11.23 23.47 0.71
CA GLU A 48 12.16 22.89 1.70
C GLU A 48 11.91 21.40 1.95
N GLY A 49 10.71 20.91 1.65
CA GLY A 49 10.36 19.50 1.84
C GLY A 49 9.02 19.15 1.20
N ILE A 50 8.94 17.93 0.68
CA ILE A 50 7.73 17.40 0.06
C ILE A 50 7.30 16.18 0.88
N VAL A 51 6.07 16.19 1.40
CA VAL A 51 5.51 15.03 2.11
C VAL A 51 4.44 14.40 1.23
N TYR A 52 4.77 13.27 0.63
CA TYR A 52 3.86 12.44 -0.13
C TYR A 52 3.03 11.56 0.80
N SER A 53 1.75 11.46 0.48
CA SER A 53 0.78 10.60 1.13
C SER A 53 -0.26 10.18 0.10
N GLY A 54 -0.62 8.89 0.07
CA GLY A 54 -1.45 8.34 -0.99
C GLY A 54 -2.13 7.03 -0.60
N THR A 55 -2.96 6.53 -1.51
CA THR A 55 -3.71 5.27 -1.32
C THR A 55 -3.35 4.18 -2.32
N ALA A 56 -2.35 4.41 -3.19
CA ALA A 56 -1.97 3.45 -4.23
C ALA A 56 -1.61 2.06 -3.65
N MET A 57 -0.80 2.03 -2.59
CA MET A 57 -0.37 0.78 -1.94
C MET A 57 -1.56 0.00 -1.34
N ILE A 58 -2.47 0.68 -0.62
CA ILE A 58 -3.62 0.01 -0.01
C ILE A 58 -4.63 -0.46 -1.07
N ASN A 59 -4.84 0.32 -2.14
CA ASN A 59 -5.72 -0.07 -3.23
C ASN A 59 -5.19 -1.33 -3.94
N ARG A 60 -3.90 -1.39 -4.26
CA ARG A 60 -3.26 -2.61 -4.80
C ARG A 60 -3.49 -3.84 -3.91
N LEU A 61 -3.44 -3.68 -2.59
CA LEU A 61 -3.69 -4.75 -1.63
C LEU A 61 -5.16 -5.19 -1.63
N LEU A 62 -6.10 -4.23 -1.66
CA LEU A 62 -7.54 -4.49 -1.65
C LEU A 62 -8.00 -5.14 -2.97
N GLU A 63 -7.58 -4.58 -4.10
CA GLU A 63 -7.89 -5.04 -5.46
C GLU A 63 -7.14 -6.31 -5.84
N ARG A 64 -6.13 -6.70 -5.05
CA ARG A 64 -5.23 -7.82 -5.34
C ARG A 64 -4.57 -7.70 -6.71
N GLU A 65 -4.16 -6.47 -7.05
CA GLU A 65 -3.45 -6.09 -8.27
C GLU A 65 -1.97 -5.75 -7.99
N GLY A 66 -1.40 -6.34 -6.94
CA GLY A 66 0.03 -6.28 -6.68
C GLY A 66 0.85 -7.19 -7.60
N THR A 67 2.15 -7.33 -7.32
CA THR A 67 2.99 -8.28 -8.06
C THR A 67 2.56 -9.71 -7.72
N GLY A 68 1.98 -10.42 -8.70
CA GLY A 68 1.38 -11.76 -8.48
C GLY A 68 2.38 -12.91 -8.29
N ASP A 69 3.61 -12.76 -8.76
CA ASP A 69 4.58 -13.87 -8.81
C ASP A 69 5.51 -13.87 -7.59
N ILE A 70 4.96 -13.98 -6.39
CA ILE A 70 5.75 -14.07 -5.16
C ILE A 70 5.95 -15.53 -4.75
N GLY A 71 7.20 -15.88 -4.45
CA GLY A 71 7.66 -17.13 -3.84
C GLY A 71 8.12 -16.91 -2.41
N LEU A 72 7.90 -17.88 -1.53
CA LEU A 72 8.31 -17.81 -0.13
C LEU A 72 9.10 -19.05 0.28
N ILE A 73 10.29 -18.85 0.82
CA ILE A 73 11.07 -19.87 1.51
C ILE A 73 10.87 -19.71 3.02
N THR A 74 10.31 -20.77 3.59
CA THR A 74 10.01 -20.93 5.01
C THR A 74 10.66 -22.24 5.53
N ASN A 75 10.42 -22.63 6.79
CA ASN A 75 11.15 -23.68 7.50
C ASN A 75 10.43 -24.94 7.11
N GLY A 76 11.16 -26.02 6.94
CA GLY A 76 10.57 -27.33 6.71
C GLY A 76 9.48 -27.64 7.75
N GLY A 77 8.27 -27.89 7.27
CA GLY A 77 7.07 -28.14 8.09
C GLY A 77 6.30 -26.90 8.54
N MET A 78 6.62 -25.71 8.04
CA MET A 78 5.95 -24.42 8.34
C MET A 78 5.36 -23.72 7.12
N GLU A 79 5.23 -24.44 6.01
CA GLU A 79 4.79 -23.92 4.70
C GLU A 79 3.34 -23.41 4.70
N ASP A 80 2.49 -23.97 5.56
CA ASP A 80 1.07 -23.61 5.63
C ASP A 80 0.77 -22.45 6.60
N GLN A 81 1.77 -21.81 7.19
CA GLN A 81 1.54 -20.78 8.22
C GLN A 81 0.73 -19.57 7.71
N LEU A 82 1.01 -19.09 6.49
CA LEU A 82 0.25 -17.99 5.89
C LEU A 82 -1.22 -18.39 5.70
N ARG A 83 -1.47 -19.59 5.19
CA ARG A 83 -2.82 -20.12 4.97
C ARG A 83 -3.59 -20.29 6.26
N PHE A 84 -2.95 -20.74 7.34
CA PHE A 84 -3.61 -20.88 8.63
C PHE A 84 -3.91 -19.52 9.29
N GLY A 85 -3.12 -18.49 9.02
CA GLY A 85 -3.37 -17.14 9.54
C GLY A 85 -3.47 -17.05 11.06
N ARG A 86 -2.82 -17.99 11.77
CA ARG A 86 -2.97 -18.26 13.22
C ARG A 86 -4.42 -18.46 13.70
N GLY A 87 -5.36 -18.72 12.79
CA GLY A 87 -6.80 -18.80 13.06
C GLY A 87 -7.47 -17.48 13.45
N ILE A 88 -6.73 -16.41 13.77
CA ILE A 88 -7.30 -15.09 14.05
C ILE A 88 -7.74 -14.39 12.78
N GLN A 89 -7.03 -14.62 11.67
CA GLN A 89 -7.34 -14.01 10.38
C GLN A 89 -8.68 -14.45 9.78
N SER A 90 -9.33 -15.48 10.32
CA SER A 90 -10.65 -15.90 9.83
C SER A 90 -11.83 -15.10 10.38
N TRP A 91 -11.58 -14.21 11.35
CA TRP A 91 -12.65 -13.44 11.98
C TRP A 91 -12.22 -12.06 12.49
N ALA A 92 -10.96 -11.65 12.32
CA ALA A 92 -10.41 -10.42 12.88
C ALA A 92 -11.17 -9.16 12.42
N ASP A 93 -11.62 -9.17 11.18
CA ASP A 93 -12.41 -8.14 10.49
C ASP A 93 -13.90 -8.13 10.89
N ARG A 94 -14.39 -9.17 11.57
CA ARG A 94 -15.81 -9.29 11.92
C ARG A 94 -16.21 -8.37 13.06
N SER A 95 -17.47 -7.96 13.02
CA SER A 95 -18.16 -7.27 14.11
C SER A 95 -18.14 -8.10 15.41
N TYR A 96 -18.41 -7.47 16.55
CA TYR A 96 -18.46 -8.18 17.84
C TYR A 96 -19.38 -9.41 17.80
N ALA A 97 -20.55 -9.30 17.16
CA ALA A 97 -21.48 -10.41 17.00
C ALA A 97 -20.91 -11.52 16.08
N GLY A 98 -20.33 -11.14 14.93
CA GLY A 98 -19.75 -12.09 13.98
C GLY A 98 -18.56 -12.86 14.57
N ARG A 99 -17.79 -12.24 15.46
CA ARG A 99 -16.72 -12.93 16.21
C ARG A 99 -17.23 -14.08 17.08
N LEU A 100 -18.44 -13.97 17.61
CA LEU A 100 -19.09 -15.02 18.42
C LEU A 100 -19.80 -16.07 17.56
N HIS A 101 -20.17 -15.72 16.33
CA HIS A 101 -20.85 -16.60 15.39
C HIS A 101 -19.85 -17.33 14.49
N ALA A 102 -19.38 -18.51 14.93
CA ALA A 102 -18.38 -19.29 14.20
C ALA A 102 -18.71 -19.65 12.73
N ARG A 103 -19.99 -19.55 12.33
CA ARG A 103 -20.41 -19.76 10.94
C ARG A 103 -20.01 -18.60 10.01
N GLU A 104 -19.75 -17.42 10.56
CA GLU A 104 -19.31 -16.23 9.82
C GLU A 104 -17.78 -16.18 9.65
N HIS A 105 -17.06 -17.15 10.23
CA HIS A 105 -15.60 -17.21 10.17
C HIS A 105 -15.16 -17.86 8.87
N GLU A 106 -14.30 -17.19 8.12
CA GLU A 106 -13.80 -17.66 6.83
C GLU A 106 -12.34 -17.29 6.64
N HIS A 107 -11.53 -18.21 6.11
CA HIS A 107 -10.15 -17.90 5.78
C HIS A 107 -10.12 -17.21 4.41
N LEU A 108 -9.46 -16.06 4.36
CA LEU A 108 -9.12 -15.41 3.10
C LEU A 108 -8.08 -16.24 2.35
N GLU A 109 -8.18 -16.25 1.02
CA GLU A 109 -7.11 -16.77 0.18
C GLU A 109 -5.82 -15.97 0.48
N PRO A 110 -4.68 -16.60 0.78
CA PRO A 110 -3.42 -15.88 1.02
C PRO A 110 -2.92 -15.14 -0.22
N LEU A 111 -2.09 -14.11 -0.03
CA LEU A 111 -1.46 -13.38 -1.15
C LEU A 111 -0.42 -14.25 -1.89
N VAL A 112 0.26 -15.13 -1.16
CA VAL A 112 1.19 -16.11 -1.72
C VAL A 112 0.49 -17.46 -1.76
N PRO A 113 0.23 -18.03 -2.94
CA PRO A 113 -0.44 -19.32 -3.04
C PRO A 113 0.50 -20.42 -2.53
N ARG A 114 -0.07 -21.50 -1.98
CA ARG A 114 0.70 -22.54 -1.28
C ARG A 114 1.76 -23.20 -2.15
N GLU A 115 1.46 -23.35 -3.43
CA GLU A 115 2.36 -23.87 -4.45
C GLU A 115 3.61 -23.00 -4.65
N ASN A 116 3.59 -21.73 -4.26
CA ASN A 116 4.75 -20.82 -4.26
C ASN A 116 5.53 -20.82 -2.94
N ILE A 117 5.19 -21.70 -1.98
CA ILE A 117 5.85 -21.76 -0.68
C ILE A 117 6.69 -23.03 -0.57
N ARG A 118 7.98 -22.88 -0.27
CA ARG A 118 8.93 -23.98 -0.04
C ARG A 118 9.42 -23.98 1.40
N GLY A 119 9.66 -25.17 1.93
CA GLY A 119 10.18 -25.37 3.28
C GLY A 119 11.60 -25.91 3.21
N VAL A 120 12.55 -25.20 3.80
CA VAL A 120 13.95 -25.62 3.93
C VAL A 120 14.21 -26.03 5.36
N ARG A 121 14.80 -27.21 5.60
CA ARG A 121 15.14 -27.61 6.97
C ARG A 121 16.25 -26.71 7.51
N GLY A 122 15.97 -26.18 8.70
CA GLY A 122 16.86 -25.34 9.47
C GLY A 122 16.09 -24.87 10.70
N ARG A 123 16.76 -24.62 11.82
CA ARG A 123 16.05 -24.13 13.01
C ARG A 123 16.95 -23.31 13.92
N MET A 124 16.52 -22.09 14.18
CA MET A 124 17.03 -21.26 15.28
C MET A 124 16.17 -21.44 16.54
N ASN A 125 16.80 -21.49 17.71
CA ASN A 125 16.09 -21.40 18.98
C ASN A 125 15.78 -19.94 19.36
N MET A 126 15.07 -19.76 20.48
CA MET A 126 14.71 -18.44 21.02
C MET A 126 15.91 -17.58 21.46
N ALA A 127 17.11 -18.16 21.58
CA ALA A 127 18.34 -17.44 21.88
C ALA A 127 19.14 -17.08 20.62
N GLY A 128 18.59 -17.32 19.42
CA GLY A 128 19.28 -17.07 18.15
C GLY A 128 20.37 -18.10 17.81
N LEU A 129 20.41 -19.24 18.50
CA LEU A 129 21.40 -20.30 18.23
C LEU A 129 20.79 -21.38 17.33
N PRO A 130 21.54 -21.91 16.35
CA PRO A 130 21.07 -22.98 15.49
C PRO A 130 20.89 -24.27 16.31
N THR A 131 19.65 -24.73 16.39
CA THR A 131 19.27 -26.05 16.93
C THR A 131 19.39 -27.13 15.87
N LEU A 132 19.11 -26.74 14.62
CA LEU A 132 19.31 -27.54 13.43
C LEU A 132 20.00 -26.65 12.40
N PRO A 133 21.18 -27.03 11.88
CA PRO A 133 21.82 -26.25 10.82
C PRO A 133 20.91 -26.19 9.58
N LEU A 134 21.11 -25.17 8.76
CA LEU A 134 20.47 -25.08 7.46
C LEU A 134 20.91 -26.26 6.58
N TYR A 135 19.96 -26.88 5.89
CA TYR A 135 20.22 -27.90 4.87
C TYR A 135 20.33 -27.18 3.53
N GLU A 136 21.55 -26.81 3.16
CA GLU A 136 21.82 -25.99 1.97
C GLU A 136 21.30 -26.65 0.68
N GLU A 137 21.42 -27.97 0.54
CA GLU A 137 20.93 -28.69 -0.63
C GLU A 137 19.41 -28.51 -0.83
N GLU A 138 18.63 -28.44 0.27
CA GLU A 138 17.20 -28.16 0.19
C GLU A 138 16.92 -26.70 -0.16
N ALA A 139 17.80 -25.77 0.20
CA ALA A 139 17.71 -24.38 -0.21
C ALA A 139 17.95 -24.25 -1.72
N TYR A 140 18.95 -24.93 -2.28
CA TYR A 140 19.17 -25.00 -3.73
C TYR A 140 17.94 -25.55 -4.46
N GLU A 141 17.39 -26.67 -3.99
CA GLU A 141 16.17 -27.26 -4.57
C GLU A 141 14.98 -26.30 -4.51
N ALA A 142 14.79 -25.62 -3.37
CA ALA A 142 13.71 -24.66 -3.18
C ALA A 142 13.85 -23.45 -4.11
N VAL A 143 15.06 -22.88 -4.22
CA VAL A 143 15.33 -21.74 -5.11
C VAL A 143 15.10 -22.14 -6.57
N HIS A 144 15.66 -23.26 -7.02
CA HIS A 144 15.47 -23.74 -8.39
C HIS A 144 13.98 -23.92 -8.73
N ASP A 145 13.21 -24.55 -7.85
CA ASP A 145 11.79 -24.77 -8.09
C ASP A 145 10.97 -23.47 -8.11
N LEU A 146 11.33 -22.47 -7.28
CA LEU A 146 10.68 -21.16 -7.31
C LEU A 146 11.02 -20.39 -8.59
N LEU A 147 12.29 -20.38 -9.00
CA LEU A 147 12.70 -19.74 -10.26
C LEU A 147 12.09 -20.42 -11.49
N ASP A 148 12.01 -21.76 -11.51
CA ASP A 148 11.33 -22.52 -12.59
C ASP A 148 9.84 -22.14 -12.74
N ARG A 149 9.25 -21.58 -11.69
CA ARG A 149 7.85 -21.11 -11.64
C ARG A 149 7.73 -19.62 -11.91
N GLY A 150 8.84 -18.93 -12.17
CA GLY A 150 8.92 -17.50 -12.47
C GLY A 150 8.63 -16.60 -11.26
N VAL A 151 8.79 -17.11 -10.03
CA VAL A 151 8.41 -16.36 -8.83
C VAL A 151 9.60 -15.69 -8.14
N ARG A 152 9.35 -14.52 -7.56
CA ARG A 152 10.30 -13.74 -6.77
C ARG A 152 10.54 -14.38 -5.42
N VAL A 153 11.80 -14.58 -5.01
CA VAL A 153 12.10 -15.35 -3.80
C VAL A 153 12.10 -14.46 -2.56
N ILE A 154 11.23 -14.75 -1.62
CA ILE A 154 11.15 -14.08 -0.31
C ILE A 154 11.53 -15.10 0.77
N CYS A 155 12.39 -14.75 1.73
CA CYS A 155 12.81 -15.70 2.78
C CYS A 155 12.49 -15.17 4.18
N VAL A 156 12.01 -16.04 5.08
CA VAL A 156 11.82 -15.69 6.50
C VAL A 156 12.42 -16.76 7.41
N TYR A 157 13.60 -16.52 8.00
CA TYR A 157 14.06 -17.16 9.23
C TYR A 157 14.80 -16.30 10.24
N SER A 158 14.15 -16.18 11.41
CA SER A 158 14.65 -15.66 12.68
C SER A 158 14.89 -14.15 12.70
N TYR A 159 14.26 -13.50 13.67
CA TYR A 159 14.39 -12.06 13.94
C TYR A 159 15.62 -11.71 14.81
N LEU A 160 16.32 -12.72 15.34
CA LEU A 160 17.45 -12.55 16.27
C LEU A 160 18.81 -12.85 15.65
N ASN A 161 18.83 -13.73 14.66
CA ASN A 161 20.02 -14.20 13.98
C ASN A 161 19.60 -14.55 12.56
N ASP A 162 20.10 -13.78 11.62
CA ASP A 162 19.81 -13.80 10.20
C ASP A 162 20.70 -14.75 9.41
N SER A 163 21.62 -15.48 10.05
CA SER A 163 22.64 -16.26 9.33
C SER A 163 22.04 -17.29 8.36
N HIS A 164 20.90 -17.91 8.70
CA HIS A 164 20.21 -18.80 7.76
C HIS A 164 19.53 -18.04 6.62
N GLU A 165 18.98 -16.86 6.89
CA GLU A 165 18.39 -15.99 5.85
C GLU A 165 19.46 -15.54 4.85
N GLN A 166 20.63 -15.09 5.35
CA GLN A 166 21.74 -14.67 4.50
C GLN A 166 22.29 -15.82 3.65
N THR A 167 22.48 -17.02 4.21
CA THR A 167 22.91 -18.18 3.41
C THR A 167 21.90 -18.55 2.33
N VAL A 168 20.59 -18.45 2.60
CA VAL A 168 19.58 -18.69 1.56
C VAL A 168 19.64 -17.61 0.47
N ARG A 169 19.91 -16.35 0.82
CA ARG A 169 20.14 -15.29 -0.17
C ARG A 169 21.37 -15.59 -1.03
N GLU A 170 22.50 -15.92 -0.42
CA GLU A 170 23.74 -16.26 -1.14
C GLU A 170 23.50 -17.39 -2.15
N ILE A 171 22.79 -18.44 -1.73
CA ILE A 171 22.39 -19.55 -2.61
C ILE A 171 21.45 -19.07 -3.73
N ALA A 172 20.49 -18.20 -3.42
CA ALA A 172 19.58 -17.66 -4.42
C ALA A 172 20.34 -16.84 -5.47
N GLU A 173 21.26 -15.97 -5.06
CA GLU A 173 22.12 -15.16 -5.93
C GLU A 173 23.01 -16.04 -6.81
N GLU A 174 23.66 -17.06 -6.24
CA GLU A 174 24.48 -18.01 -6.99
C GLU A 174 23.67 -18.73 -8.09
N VAL A 175 22.49 -19.25 -7.74
CA VAL A 175 21.62 -19.93 -8.71
C VAL A 175 21.11 -18.98 -9.80
N MET A 176 20.80 -17.74 -9.43
CA MET A 176 20.36 -16.70 -10.38
C MET A 176 21.46 -16.34 -11.37
N ASP A 177 22.69 -16.16 -10.89
CA ASP A 177 23.88 -15.89 -11.71
C ASP A 177 24.15 -17.03 -12.71
N GLU A 178 24.02 -18.29 -12.27
CA GLU A 178 24.19 -19.46 -13.14
C GLU A 178 23.13 -19.52 -14.26
N ARG A 179 21.92 -19.05 -13.98
CA ARG A 179 20.78 -19.06 -14.92
C ARG A 179 20.70 -17.81 -15.78
N GLY A 180 21.37 -16.72 -15.39
CA GLY A 180 21.25 -15.41 -16.02
C GLY A 180 19.88 -14.78 -15.78
N GLU A 181 19.30 -15.02 -14.59
CA GLU A 181 18.04 -14.44 -14.14
C GLU A 181 18.32 -13.38 -13.08
N GLU A 182 17.53 -12.31 -13.03
CA GLU A 182 17.66 -11.24 -12.03
C GLU A 182 16.33 -11.07 -11.31
N VAL A 183 16.27 -11.59 -10.09
CA VAL A 183 15.06 -11.61 -9.29
C VAL A 183 15.37 -11.05 -7.89
N PRO A 184 14.59 -10.08 -7.40
CA PRO A 184 14.84 -9.50 -6.07
C PRO A 184 14.63 -10.55 -4.96
N VAL A 185 15.55 -10.54 -3.98
CA VAL A 185 15.52 -11.41 -2.80
C VAL A 185 15.40 -10.57 -1.53
N TRP A 186 14.27 -10.75 -0.83
CA TRP A 186 14.01 -10.03 0.41
C TRP A 186 14.13 -10.92 1.64
N LEU A 187 14.76 -10.37 2.66
CA LEU A 187 14.98 -11.02 3.95
C LEU A 187 14.09 -10.38 5.02
N SER A 188 13.37 -11.23 5.76
CA SER A 188 12.51 -10.78 6.86
C SER A 188 13.29 -10.08 7.98
N SER A 189 14.55 -10.49 8.17
CA SER A 189 15.48 -9.97 9.16
C SER A 189 15.97 -8.56 8.86
N GLU A 190 16.04 -8.18 7.58
CA GLU A 190 16.43 -6.82 7.16
C GLU A 190 15.25 -5.86 7.15
N GLN A 191 14.07 -6.37 6.81
CA GLN A 191 12.86 -5.58 6.67
C GLN A 191 12.25 -5.21 8.03
N LYS A 192 11.88 -6.22 8.83
CA LYS A 192 11.28 -5.98 10.15
C LYS A 192 11.62 -7.13 11.10
N PRO A 193 12.80 -7.11 11.77
CA PRO A 193 13.26 -8.16 12.68
C PRO A 193 12.53 -8.12 14.03
N ILE A 194 11.21 -8.27 13.98
CA ILE A 194 10.33 -8.33 15.15
C ILE A 194 9.84 -9.75 15.39
N ARG A 195 9.56 -10.07 16.65
CA ARG A 195 9.04 -11.37 17.07
C ARG A 195 7.62 -11.58 16.51
N GLY A 196 7.38 -12.80 16.03
CA GLY A 196 6.10 -13.25 15.48
C GLY A 196 6.27 -13.61 14.01
N GLU A 197 6.12 -14.88 13.68
CA GLU A 197 6.34 -15.41 12.34
C GLU A 197 5.26 -14.94 11.36
N VAL A 198 3.97 -15.11 11.67
CA VAL A 198 2.88 -14.74 10.74
C VAL A 198 2.82 -13.23 10.49
N PRO A 199 2.87 -12.33 11.50
CA PRO A 199 2.91 -10.89 11.24
C PRO A 199 4.12 -10.47 10.40
N ARG A 200 5.31 -11.00 10.70
CA ARG A 200 6.53 -10.68 9.94
C ARG A 200 6.47 -11.18 8.50
N MET A 201 5.97 -12.40 8.27
CA MET A 201 5.75 -12.92 6.93
C MET A 201 4.73 -12.07 6.16
N ASN A 202 3.61 -11.69 6.78
CA ASN A 202 2.62 -10.82 6.13
C ASN A 202 3.21 -9.47 5.74
N THR A 203 3.97 -8.82 6.64
CA THR A 203 4.62 -7.54 6.33
C THR A 203 5.59 -7.67 5.16
N LEU A 204 6.40 -8.72 5.15
CA LEU A 204 7.36 -8.98 4.07
C LEU A 204 6.66 -9.28 2.73
N VAL A 205 5.55 -10.03 2.77
CA VAL A 205 4.74 -10.28 1.57
C VAL A 205 4.10 -8.99 1.07
N ILE A 206 3.56 -8.14 1.97
CA ILE A 206 2.98 -6.85 1.60
C ILE A 206 4.04 -5.92 0.98
N GLU A 207 5.26 -5.93 1.52
CA GLU A 207 6.39 -5.18 0.96
C GLU A 207 6.60 -5.53 -0.52
N ALA A 208 6.82 -6.82 -0.82
CA ALA A 208 7.07 -7.28 -2.18
C ALA A 208 5.84 -7.17 -3.09
N TYR A 209 4.64 -7.34 -2.53
CA TYR A 209 3.38 -7.36 -3.29
C TYR A 209 2.92 -5.97 -3.69
N ALA A 210 2.91 -5.02 -2.75
CA ALA A 210 2.30 -3.71 -2.93
C ALA A 210 3.30 -2.56 -2.81
N ALA A 211 4.25 -2.63 -1.88
CA ALA A 211 5.14 -1.50 -1.60
C ALA A 211 6.19 -1.31 -2.70
N GLU A 212 6.86 -2.38 -3.11
CA GLU A 212 7.91 -2.32 -4.15
C GLU A 212 7.41 -1.81 -5.51
N PRO A 213 6.25 -2.27 -6.05
CA PRO A 213 5.67 -1.66 -7.26
C PRO A 213 5.33 -0.18 -7.12
N SER A 214 5.06 0.27 -5.88
CA SER A 214 4.75 1.67 -5.59
C SER A 214 6.01 2.53 -5.44
N ARG A 215 7.18 1.93 -5.21
CA ARG A 215 8.45 2.65 -5.04
C ARG A 215 8.84 3.43 -6.29
N GLU A 216 8.65 2.82 -7.46
CA GLU A 216 8.86 3.47 -8.75
C GLU A 216 8.03 4.74 -8.91
N GLN A 217 6.77 4.75 -8.45
CA GLN A 217 5.92 5.94 -8.50
C GLN A 217 6.44 7.05 -7.59
N LEU A 218 7.00 6.70 -6.43
CA LEU A 218 7.60 7.67 -5.52
C LEU A 218 8.86 8.31 -6.11
N TYR A 219 9.68 7.53 -6.82
CA TYR A 219 10.83 8.06 -7.56
C TYR A 219 10.40 8.98 -8.69
N GLN A 220 9.35 8.62 -9.44
CA GLN A 220 8.81 9.50 -10.49
C GLN A 220 8.29 10.83 -9.91
N VAL A 221 7.72 10.83 -8.70
CA VAL A 221 7.32 12.07 -8.02
C VAL A 221 8.55 12.91 -7.69
N ASP A 222 9.58 12.31 -7.09
CA ASP A 222 10.85 13.00 -6.77
C ASP A 222 11.51 13.59 -8.01
N GLU A 223 11.67 12.78 -9.07
CA GLU A 223 12.20 13.22 -10.36
C GLU A 223 11.38 14.33 -10.98
N GLY A 224 10.04 14.24 -10.93
CA GLY A 224 9.18 15.27 -11.49
C GLY A 224 9.30 16.62 -10.79
N PHE A 225 9.46 16.63 -9.46
CA PHE A 225 9.74 17.87 -8.74
C PHE A 225 11.15 18.39 -9.00
N ALA A 226 12.14 17.50 -9.16
CA ALA A 226 13.48 17.88 -9.59
C ALA A 226 13.48 18.52 -11.00
N GLU A 227 12.67 18.00 -11.93
CA GLU A 227 12.47 18.59 -13.26
C GLU A 227 11.84 20.00 -13.22
N LEU A 228 11.00 20.27 -12.22
CA LEU A 228 10.46 21.62 -11.94
C LEU A 228 11.47 22.54 -11.23
N GLY A 229 12.65 22.05 -10.87
CA GLY A 229 13.70 22.84 -10.21
C GLY A 229 13.73 22.76 -8.68
N SER A 230 13.01 21.82 -8.07
CA SER A 230 13.07 21.57 -6.63
C SER A 230 14.32 20.78 -6.24
N GLU A 231 15.02 21.23 -5.18
CA GLU A 231 16.06 20.45 -4.48
C GLU A 231 15.52 19.81 -3.19
N ALA A 232 14.23 20.00 -2.88
CA ALA A 232 13.58 19.50 -1.69
C ALA A 232 13.52 17.97 -1.67
N PRO A 233 13.79 17.31 -0.54
CA PRO A 233 13.63 15.87 -0.44
C PRO A 233 12.15 15.49 -0.41
N VAL A 234 11.77 14.50 -1.23
CA VAL A 234 10.50 13.80 -1.07
C VAL A 234 10.59 12.86 0.14
N ARG A 235 9.57 12.91 1.00
CA ARG A 235 9.36 11.98 2.11
C ARG A 235 7.97 11.40 2.05
N VAL A 236 7.81 10.16 2.48
CA VAL A 236 6.53 9.46 2.51
C VAL A 236 6.05 9.35 3.95
N LEU A 237 4.79 9.69 4.19
CA LEU A 237 4.17 9.56 5.50
C LEU A 237 4.00 8.09 5.89
N THR A 238 4.41 7.73 7.11
CA THR A 238 4.25 6.37 7.64
C THR A 238 2.94 6.24 8.41
N SER A 239 2.51 4.99 8.59
CA SER A 239 1.33 4.65 9.40
C SER A 239 1.49 4.99 10.88
N SER A 240 2.72 5.27 11.32
CA SER A 240 3.03 5.73 12.68
C SER A 240 3.03 7.26 12.82
N GLY A 241 2.84 8.01 11.74
CA GLY A 241 2.86 9.48 11.73
C GLY A 241 4.23 10.13 11.54
N GLY A 242 5.27 9.33 11.32
CA GLY A 242 6.60 9.83 10.92
C GLY A 242 6.72 9.93 9.41
N THR A 243 7.89 10.31 8.90
CA THR A 243 8.17 10.30 7.46
C THR A 243 9.49 9.60 7.14
N VAL A 244 9.48 8.79 6.09
CA VAL A 244 10.66 8.06 5.57
C VAL A 244 10.98 8.53 4.16
N ALA A 245 12.20 8.31 3.70
CA ALA A 245 12.56 8.59 2.31
C ALA A 245 12.06 7.47 1.38
N PRO A 246 11.79 7.72 0.09
CA PRO A 246 11.45 6.69 -0.89
C PRO A 246 12.48 5.55 -0.99
N GLU A 247 13.74 5.78 -0.64
CA GLU A 247 14.84 4.78 -0.64
C GLU A 247 14.86 3.89 0.61
N HIS A 248 13.96 4.13 1.56
CA HIS A 248 13.95 3.37 2.80
C HIS A 248 13.70 1.88 2.55
N ASP A 249 14.44 1.02 3.25
CA ASP A 249 14.46 -0.42 2.98
C ASP A 249 13.09 -1.10 3.10
N TRP A 250 12.19 -0.55 3.94
CA TRP A 250 10.81 -1.01 4.08
C TRP A 250 9.79 0.12 3.93
N LEU A 251 8.89 -0.02 2.97
CA LEU A 251 7.78 0.90 2.66
C LEU A 251 6.41 0.33 3.06
N ALA A 252 6.30 -0.91 3.52
CA ALA A 252 5.04 -1.48 3.97
C ALA A 252 4.38 -0.65 5.08
N ASP A 253 5.17 0.04 5.90
CA ASP A 253 4.66 0.97 6.92
C ASP A 253 4.00 2.22 6.32
N THR A 254 4.16 2.54 5.03
CA THR A 254 3.50 3.67 4.35
C THR A 254 2.18 3.29 3.68
N THR A 255 1.76 2.02 3.77
CA THR A 255 0.53 1.51 3.15
C THR A 255 -0.72 2.32 3.56
N LEU A 256 -0.77 2.81 4.81
CA LEU A 256 -1.87 3.62 5.34
C LEU A 256 -1.51 5.12 5.46
N SER A 257 -0.56 5.60 4.66
CA SER A 257 -0.11 7.00 4.68
C SER A 257 -1.28 7.99 4.54
N GLY A 258 -2.15 7.82 3.55
CA GLY A 258 -3.31 8.68 3.28
C GLY A 258 -4.20 8.90 4.50
N PRO A 259 -4.86 7.84 5.01
CA PRO A 259 -5.75 7.94 6.17
C PRO A 259 -5.08 8.51 7.42
N ILE A 260 -3.82 8.15 7.65
CA ILE A 260 -3.06 8.59 8.83
C ILE A 260 -2.77 10.09 8.77
N GLY A 261 -2.47 10.63 7.58
CA GLY A 261 -2.33 12.08 7.39
C GLY A 261 -3.59 12.85 7.78
N GLY A 262 -4.77 12.33 7.45
CA GLY A 262 -6.05 12.91 7.86
C GLY A 262 -6.26 12.90 9.37
N VAL A 263 -5.92 11.79 10.04
CA VAL A 263 -6.03 11.67 11.51
C VAL A 263 -5.08 12.65 12.21
N PHE A 264 -3.83 12.75 11.77
CA PHE A 264 -2.87 13.70 12.35
C PHE A 264 -3.25 15.16 12.08
N GLY A 265 -3.76 15.46 10.88
CA GLY A 265 -4.34 16.77 10.57
C GLY A 265 -5.47 17.13 11.53
N GLY A 266 -6.38 16.20 11.77
CA GLY A 266 -7.47 16.37 12.75
C GLY A 266 -6.98 16.55 14.20
N GLU A 267 -5.98 15.79 14.66
CA GLU A 267 -5.43 15.94 16.01
C GLU A 267 -4.67 17.26 16.19
N PHE A 268 -3.92 17.70 15.17
CA PHE A 268 -3.25 18.99 15.15
C PHE A 268 -4.27 20.13 15.24
N ASP A 269 -5.36 19.99 14.49
CA ASP A 269 -6.41 20.99 14.40
C ASP A 269 -7.36 21.02 15.62
N GLU A 270 -7.62 19.88 16.28
CA GLU A 270 -8.36 19.85 17.56
C GLU A 270 -7.75 20.75 18.63
N ARG A 271 -6.45 21.06 18.54
CA ARG A 271 -5.76 21.98 19.44
C ARG A 271 -5.98 23.46 19.10
N ASN A 272 -6.45 23.81 17.90
CA ASN A 272 -6.46 25.18 17.35
C ASN A 272 -7.73 25.55 16.52
N ARG A 273 -8.94 25.18 16.97
CA ARG A 273 -10.21 25.51 16.27
C ARG A 273 -10.35 26.98 15.80
N GLU A 274 -10.49 27.17 14.49
CA GLU A 274 -11.69 27.65 13.75
C GLU A 274 -11.39 27.49 12.25
N PHE A 275 -12.16 26.66 11.53
CA PHE A 275 -12.01 26.52 10.08
C PHE A 275 -12.91 27.53 9.36
N ASP A 276 -12.33 28.33 8.49
CA ASP A 276 -13.05 29.02 7.42
C ASP A 276 -12.66 28.30 6.12
N LEU A 277 -13.53 27.39 5.67
CA LEU A 277 -13.39 26.77 4.35
C LEU A 277 -13.89 27.77 3.32
N ASP A 278 -13.07 28.08 2.31
CA ASP A 278 -13.55 28.82 1.15
C ASP A 278 -14.44 27.89 0.31
N GLU A 279 -15.72 27.85 0.66
CA GLU A 279 -16.74 27.03 -0.01
C GLU A 279 -16.85 27.40 -1.50
N ALA A 280 -16.69 28.68 -1.85
CA ALA A 280 -16.82 29.15 -3.23
C ALA A 280 -15.68 28.64 -4.11
N ALA A 281 -14.43 28.75 -3.65
CA ALA A 281 -13.28 28.22 -4.38
C ALA A 281 -13.33 26.68 -4.48
N THR A 282 -13.81 26.02 -3.42
CA THR A 282 -14.00 24.56 -3.42
C THR A 282 -15.05 24.12 -4.44
N ASP A 283 -16.14 24.87 -4.58
CA ASP A 283 -17.23 24.53 -5.49
C ASP A 283 -16.88 24.82 -6.95
N GLU A 284 -16.14 25.89 -7.25
CA GLU A 284 -15.65 26.17 -8.61
C GLU A 284 -14.69 25.08 -9.11
N ALA A 285 -13.71 24.69 -8.28
CA ALA A 285 -12.81 23.58 -8.59
C ALA A 285 -13.55 22.24 -8.74
N ARG A 286 -14.62 22.03 -7.97
CA ARG A 286 -15.49 20.85 -8.13
C ARG A 286 -16.24 20.86 -9.46
N GLU A 287 -16.79 21.99 -9.89
CA GLU A 287 -17.50 22.09 -11.16
C GLU A 287 -16.60 21.82 -12.36
N GLU A 288 -15.38 22.37 -12.38
CA GLU A 288 -14.41 22.15 -13.46
C GLU A 288 -14.01 20.66 -13.56
N ILE A 289 -13.76 20.01 -12.42
CA ILE A 289 -13.51 18.56 -12.38
C ILE A 289 -14.76 17.77 -12.81
N ARG A 290 -15.96 18.26 -12.47
CA ARG A 290 -17.22 17.58 -12.77
C ARG A 290 -17.45 17.48 -14.28
N GLU A 291 -17.11 18.52 -15.05
CA GLU A 291 -17.23 18.53 -16.51
C GLU A 291 -16.34 17.48 -17.21
N GLU A 292 -15.18 17.15 -16.64
CA GLU A 292 -14.26 16.13 -17.17
C GLU A 292 -14.40 14.73 -16.55
N SER A 293 -15.27 14.62 -15.54
CA SER A 293 -15.50 13.39 -14.79
C SER A 293 -16.70 12.60 -15.32
N GLN A 294 -16.65 11.28 -15.18
CA GLN A 294 -17.81 10.43 -15.47
C GLN A 294 -18.94 10.71 -14.47
N THR A 295 -20.20 10.56 -14.90
CA THR A 295 -21.34 10.69 -13.99
C THR A 295 -21.32 9.61 -12.92
N PHE A 296 -21.95 9.89 -11.78
CA PHE A 296 -22.08 8.93 -10.69
C PHE A 296 -22.76 7.63 -11.17
N GLU A 297 -23.84 7.74 -11.95
CA GLU A 297 -24.52 6.59 -12.53
C GLU A 297 -23.60 5.80 -13.45
N ALA A 298 -22.82 6.48 -14.31
CA ALA A 298 -21.90 5.81 -15.22
C ALA A 298 -20.79 5.07 -14.46
N PHE A 299 -20.24 5.67 -13.40
CA PHE A 299 -19.29 5.00 -12.52
C PHE A 299 -19.93 3.79 -11.83
N TYR A 300 -21.11 3.95 -11.22
CA TYR A 300 -21.79 2.86 -10.51
C TYR A 300 -22.23 1.72 -11.42
N GLU A 301 -22.70 2.02 -12.65
CA GLU A 301 -23.02 1.00 -13.64
C GLU A 301 -21.75 0.27 -14.09
N ALA A 302 -20.67 0.99 -14.36
CA ALA A 302 -19.39 0.38 -14.72
C ALA A 302 -18.88 -0.53 -13.59
N GLU A 303 -18.94 -0.08 -12.34
CA GLU A 303 -18.45 -0.83 -11.20
C GLU A 303 -19.36 -2.01 -10.85
N ARG A 304 -20.69 -1.85 -10.97
CA ARG A 304 -21.65 -2.95 -10.84
C ARG A 304 -21.40 -4.02 -11.91
N ASN A 305 -21.12 -3.63 -13.14
CA ASN A 305 -20.78 -4.56 -14.21
C ASN A 305 -19.49 -5.31 -13.87
N ARG A 306 -18.44 -4.61 -13.42
CA ARG A 306 -17.19 -5.26 -12.97
C ARG A 306 -17.44 -6.29 -11.85
N VAL A 307 -18.29 -5.96 -10.86
CA VAL A 307 -18.68 -6.91 -9.80
C VAL A 307 -19.45 -8.11 -10.35
N GLN A 308 -20.40 -7.90 -11.27
CA GLN A 308 -21.21 -8.97 -11.87
C GLN A 308 -20.40 -9.88 -12.79
N ASP A 309 -19.45 -9.30 -13.52
CA ASP A 309 -18.59 -9.99 -14.46
C ASP A 309 -17.43 -10.72 -13.76
N GLY A 310 -17.20 -10.43 -12.47
CA GLY A 310 -16.14 -11.04 -11.67
C GLY A 310 -14.77 -10.39 -11.89
N ASP A 311 -14.74 -9.17 -12.42
CA ASP A 311 -13.55 -8.38 -12.76
C ASP A 311 -13.00 -7.57 -11.57
N VAL A 312 -13.35 -7.95 -10.35
CA VAL A 312 -12.86 -7.36 -9.09
C VAL A 312 -12.56 -8.46 -8.08
N ALA A 313 -11.56 -8.24 -7.23
CA ALA A 313 -11.24 -9.17 -6.16
C ALA A 313 -12.41 -9.34 -5.18
N ASP A 314 -12.52 -10.53 -4.58
CA ASP A 314 -13.59 -10.87 -3.62
C ASP A 314 -13.72 -9.87 -2.46
N VAL A 315 -12.60 -9.29 -2.02
CA VAL A 315 -12.56 -8.27 -0.97
C VAL A 315 -13.29 -7.00 -1.42
N VAL A 316 -12.98 -6.53 -2.62
CA VAL A 316 -13.61 -5.36 -3.25
C VAL A 316 -15.09 -5.64 -3.55
N ALA A 317 -15.41 -6.82 -4.09
CA ALA A 317 -16.78 -7.25 -4.29
C ALA A 317 -17.58 -7.36 -2.98
N GLY A 318 -16.92 -7.77 -1.88
CA GLY A 318 -17.48 -7.74 -0.53
C GLY A 318 -17.83 -6.33 -0.08
N MET A 319 -16.87 -5.40 -0.20
CA MET A 319 -17.10 -3.98 0.12
C MET A 319 -18.25 -3.38 -0.70
N TYR A 320 -18.33 -3.66 -2.00
CA TYR A 320 -19.43 -3.18 -2.83
C TYR A 320 -20.78 -3.80 -2.49
N ARG A 321 -20.82 -5.08 -2.08
CA ARG A 321 -22.06 -5.71 -1.58
C ARG A 321 -22.52 -5.08 -0.28
N ASP A 322 -21.61 -4.91 0.68
CA ASP A 322 -21.92 -4.26 1.95
C ASP A 322 -22.37 -2.80 1.75
N ALA A 323 -21.70 -2.07 0.85
CA ALA A 323 -22.09 -0.71 0.46
C ALA A 323 -23.44 -0.68 -0.27
N SER A 324 -23.74 -1.67 -1.12
CA SER A 324 -25.04 -1.80 -1.79
C SER A 324 -26.15 -2.12 -0.79
N ASP A 325 -25.88 -2.93 0.22
CA ASP A 325 -26.82 -3.22 1.31
C ASP A 325 -27.03 -1.98 2.21
N MET A 326 -26.03 -1.10 2.32
CA MET A 326 -26.14 0.23 2.94
C MET A 326 -26.73 1.30 2.02
N SER A 327 -26.84 1.04 0.71
CA SER A 327 -26.97 2.10 -0.31
C SER A 327 -28.25 2.90 -0.18
N ASP A 328 -29.40 2.29 0.11
CA ASP A 328 -30.67 3.02 0.25
C ASP A 328 -30.62 4.05 1.41
N GLU A 329 -29.88 3.74 2.47
CA GLU A 329 -29.75 4.61 3.66
C GLU A 329 -28.60 5.62 3.49
N PHE A 330 -27.52 5.21 2.81
CA PHE A 330 -26.39 6.07 2.47
C PHE A 330 -26.72 7.08 1.37
N GLU A 331 -27.43 6.67 0.32
CA GLU A 331 -27.94 7.53 -0.77
C GLU A 331 -28.82 8.64 -0.19
N ALA A 332 -29.80 8.27 0.66
CA ALA A 332 -30.63 9.24 1.38
C ALA A 332 -29.79 10.21 2.24
N GLY A 333 -28.75 9.72 2.93
CA GLY A 333 -27.83 10.57 3.69
C GLY A 333 -26.92 11.46 2.83
N PHE A 334 -26.49 10.96 1.67
CA PHE A 334 -25.61 11.65 0.74
C PHE A 334 -26.33 12.80 0.03
N HIS A 335 -27.59 12.59 -0.40
CA HIS A 335 -28.44 13.64 -0.96
C HIS A 335 -28.68 14.79 0.03
N VAL A 336 -28.90 14.46 1.31
CA VAL A 336 -29.05 15.44 2.38
C VAL A 336 -27.74 16.16 2.69
N PHE A 337 -26.60 15.46 2.66
CA PHE A 337 -25.28 16.04 2.95
C PHE A 337 -24.81 17.00 1.85
N TRP A 338 -25.09 16.68 0.58
CA TRP A 338 -24.66 17.47 -0.59
C TRP A 338 -25.74 18.42 -1.14
N ASP A 339 -26.87 18.56 -0.44
CA ASP A 339 -28.01 19.41 -0.82
C ASP A 339 -28.44 19.23 -2.28
N LEU A 340 -28.47 17.97 -2.74
CA LEU A 340 -28.77 17.61 -4.13
C LEU A 340 -30.30 17.58 -4.41
N ASP A 341 -31.12 18.00 -3.45
CA ASP A 341 -32.58 18.07 -3.56
C ASP A 341 -33.01 19.31 -4.36
N GLY A 342 -32.85 19.29 -5.69
CA GLY A 342 -33.35 20.41 -6.50
C GLY A 342 -33.18 20.36 -8.02
N SER A 343 -32.19 19.65 -8.53
CA SER A 343 -32.06 19.42 -9.98
C SER A 343 -32.54 18.00 -10.28
N GLY A 344 -33.70 17.89 -10.91
CA GLY A 344 -34.23 16.60 -11.35
C GLY A 344 -33.18 15.82 -12.14
N PHE A 345 -32.80 14.68 -11.57
CA PHE A 345 -32.29 13.51 -12.28
C PHE A 345 -33.43 12.85 -13.07
#